data_AF-W0PHW8-F1
#
_entry.id   AF-W0PHW8-F1
#
_cell.length_a   1.000
_cell.length_b   1.000
_cell.length_c   1.000
_cell.angle_alpha   90.00
_cell.angle_beta   90.00
_cell.angle_gamma   90.00
#
_symmetry.space_group_name_H-M   'P 1'
#
loop_
_entity.id
_entity.type
_entity.pdbx_description
1 polymer ?
#
loop_
_entity_poly.entity_id
_entity_poly.type
_entity_poly.pdbx_seq_one_letter_code
_entity_poly.pdbx_strand_id
1 'polypeptide(L)'
;MEEQRIHLLNDQEKGFGQFIKGQRPLFLGLERRTGRYDDEPYYYEEDLAGRTYLRPSKRLQRESLDGLDSCQRLIERAYRNFRRMSDTTTSRLINVIVDSMFDYVELDSTDWPSTAEKSREFQKILERRTEIERFATDLGGSRLASQQINNFFSKISGGLNTETEANQELIEWLLNKAQIQRIHKLLAEMDRQNKRTERLYAPIQEFVEILNKFFRDSKKTASVDSLGRLNITQGGSPIQLSSMSSGEKQLLILLAHGRFARNQHGVVIVDEPEVSLHLRWQEMLIDSISPEDSENQFIFATHSPEIVGFRKNNCVQVG
;
A
#
# COMPACT_ATOMS: atom_id res chain seq x y z
N MET A 1 -6.79 19.03 -42.47
CA MET A 1 -6.47 18.18 -41.30
C MET A 1 -4.97 18.03 -41.09
N GLU A 2 -4.19 17.63 -42.10
CA GLU A 2 -2.71 17.51 -41.99
C GLU A 2 -2.02 18.84 -41.65
N GLU A 3 -2.43 19.94 -42.31
CA GLU A 3 -1.84 21.28 -42.10
C GLU A 3 -2.13 21.86 -40.70
N GLN A 4 -3.33 21.61 -40.16
CA GLN A 4 -3.66 22.00 -38.78
C GLN A 4 -2.86 21.19 -37.76
N ARG A 5 -2.57 19.93 -38.05
CA ARG A 5 -1.72 19.05 -37.24
C ARG A 5 -0.27 19.56 -37.22
N ILE A 6 0.25 19.98 -38.37
CA ILE A 6 1.58 20.56 -38.51
C ILE A 6 1.66 21.93 -37.81
N HIS A 7 0.62 22.75 -37.92
CA HIS A 7 0.57 24.05 -37.22
C HIS A 7 0.54 23.89 -35.68
N LEU A 8 -0.20 22.90 -35.18
CA LEU A 8 -0.28 22.59 -33.74
C LEU A 8 1.06 22.06 -33.18
N LEU A 9 1.80 21.29 -33.99
CA LEU A 9 3.15 20.81 -33.66
C LEU A 9 4.19 21.93 -33.65
N ASN A 10 4.05 22.91 -34.56
CA ASN A 10 4.97 24.05 -34.67
C ASN A 10 4.71 25.15 -33.62
N ASP A 11 3.47 25.38 -33.19
CA ASP A 11 3.16 26.41 -32.18
C ASP A 11 3.45 25.97 -30.73
N GLN A 12 3.56 24.66 -30.48
CA GLN A 12 3.72 24.08 -29.14
C GLN A 12 5.11 23.45 -28.89
N GLU A 13 6.12 23.77 -29.72
CA GLU A 13 7.42 23.08 -29.77
C GLU A 13 8.13 22.89 -28.41
N LYS A 14 8.00 23.83 -27.47
CA LYS A 14 8.66 23.72 -26.15
C LYS A 14 7.91 22.80 -25.17
N GLY A 15 6.59 22.90 -25.10
CA GLY A 15 5.77 22.07 -24.21
C GLY A 15 5.58 20.65 -24.74
N PHE A 16 5.30 20.53 -26.03
CA PHE A 16 5.14 19.24 -26.71
C PHE A 16 6.47 18.49 -26.82
N GLY A 17 7.59 19.20 -27.01
CA GLY A 17 8.93 18.62 -26.98
C GLY A 17 9.31 18.05 -25.61
N GLN A 18 8.86 18.66 -24.50
CA GLN A 18 9.01 18.10 -23.15
C GLN A 18 8.09 16.90 -22.91
N PHE A 19 6.85 16.95 -23.43
CA PHE A 19 5.89 15.84 -23.36
C PHE A 19 6.41 14.58 -24.08
N ILE A 20 7.04 14.73 -25.26
CA ILE A 20 7.65 13.63 -26.01
C ILE A 20 8.96 13.14 -25.37
N LYS A 21 9.72 14.02 -24.71
CA LYS A 21 10.97 13.67 -24.02
C LYS A 21 10.77 13.09 -22.61
N GLY A 22 9.59 13.22 -22.03
CA GLY A 22 9.23 12.70 -20.71
C GLY A 22 8.92 11.19 -20.70
N GLN A 23 8.49 10.68 -19.54
CA GLN A 23 7.92 9.33 -19.48
C GLN A 23 6.72 9.23 -20.43
N ARG A 24 6.67 8.17 -21.24
CA ARG A 24 5.61 8.02 -22.23
C ARG A 24 4.25 7.95 -21.54
N PRO A 25 3.22 8.64 -22.06
CA PRO A 25 1.90 8.60 -21.46
C PRO A 25 1.35 7.18 -21.51
N LEU A 26 0.67 6.75 -20.45
CA LEU A 26 -0.12 5.53 -20.46
C LEU A 26 -1.45 5.83 -21.16
N PHE A 27 -1.74 5.16 -22.27
CA PHE A 27 -3.01 5.31 -22.97
C PHE A 27 -3.92 4.11 -22.72
N LEU A 28 -5.10 4.38 -22.15
CA LEU A 28 -6.16 3.41 -21.92
C LEU A 28 -7.31 3.71 -22.87
N GLY A 29 -7.22 3.18 -24.10
CA GLY A 29 -8.27 3.28 -25.11
C GLY A 29 -9.54 2.49 -24.75
N LEU A 30 -10.53 2.50 -25.64
CA LEU A 30 -11.80 1.73 -25.52
C LEU A 30 -11.58 0.24 -25.24
N GLU A 31 -10.57 -0.33 -25.89
CA GLU A 31 -10.19 -1.74 -25.73
C GLU A 31 -9.57 -2.05 -24.36
N ARG A 32 -9.29 -1.00 -23.55
CA ARG A 32 -8.61 -1.05 -22.26
C ARG A 32 -7.33 -1.88 -22.28
N ARG A 33 -6.70 -1.95 -23.45
CA ARG A 33 -5.37 -2.49 -23.67
C ARG A 33 -4.36 -1.38 -23.46
N THR A 34 -3.22 -1.73 -22.92
CA THR A 34 -2.05 -0.86 -22.99
C THR A 34 -1.31 -1.02 -24.34
N GLY A 35 -1.74 -1.93 -25.22
CA GLY A 35 -1.16 -2.13 -26.55
C GLY A 35 0.27 -2.68 -26.44
N ARG A 36 1.23 -2.10 -27.20
CA ARG A 36 2.66 -2.46 -27.13
C ARG A 36 3.29 -2.28 -25.74
N TYR A 37 2.61 -1.68 -24.77
CA TYR A 37 3.12 -1.57 -23.41
C TYR A 37 3.06 -2.91 -22.63
N ASP A 38 2.25 -3.88 -23.09
CA ASP A 38 2.30 -5.26 -22.60
C ASP A 38 3.45 -6.08 -23.27
N ASP A 39 3.97 -5.66 -24.44
CA ASP A 39 4.99 -6.37 -25.25
C ASP A 39 6.38 -5.66 -25.31
N GLU A 40 6.49 -4.40 -24.90
CA GLU A 40 7.74 -3.62 -24.90
C GLU A 40 8.54 -3.87 -23.60
N PRO A 41 9.80 -4.35 -23.68
CA PRO A 41 10.65 -4.54 -22.50
C PRO A 41 11.00 -3.23 -21.77
N TYR A 42 10.60 -2.08 -22.31
CA TYR A 42 10.85 -0.76 -21.74
C TYR A 42 9.97 -0.38 -20.53
N TYR A 43 9.01 -1.22 -20.13
CA TYR A 43 8.24 -1.04 -18.87
C TYR A 43 8.64 -2.02 -17.75
N TYR A 44 9.62 -2.89 -18.00
CA TYR A 44 9.95 -4.02 -17.12
C TYR A 44 11.43 -4.39 -17.20
N GLU A 45 12.31 -3.61 -16.56
CA GLU A 45 13.76 -3.92 -16.54
C GLU A 45 14.16 -5.08 -15.60
N GLU A 46 13.28 -5.56 -14.71
CA GLU A 46 13.69 -6.52 -13.66
C GLU A 46 13.41 -8.01 -13.97
N ASP A 47 12.64 -8.36 -15.01
CA ASP A 47 12.14 -9.74 -15.20
C ASP A 47 12.65 -10.46 -16.49
N LEU A 48 13.72 -9.98 -17.15
CA LEU A 48 14.28 -10.60 -18.37
C LEU A 48 15.07 -11.91 -18.14
N ALA A 49 14.77 -12.67 -17.08
CA ALA A 49 15.30 -14.01 -16.86
C ALA A 49 14.25 -15.09 -17.19
N GLY A 50 13.90 -15.17 -18.48
CA GLY A 50 13.34 -16.38 -19.07
C GLY A 50 11.82 -16.42 -19.23
N ARG A 51 11.35 -16.27 -20.47
CA ARG A 51 10.22 -17.06 -21.00
C ARG A 51 10.14 -16.96 -22.53
N THR A 52 9.99 -18.12 -23.13
CA THR A 52 9.93 -18.41 -24.57
C THR A 52 8.62 -17.92 -25.19
N TYR A 53 8.71 -17.22 -26.32
CA TYR A 53 7.56 -16.69 -27.07
C TYR A 53 6.69 -17.81 -27.68
N LEU A 54 5.39 -17.86 -27.35
CA LEU A 54 4.39 -18.69 -28.02
C LEU A 54 3.47 -17.81 -28.89
N ARG A 55 3.25 -18.21 -30.15
CA ARG A 55 2.41 -17.49 -31.14
C ARG A 55 0.90 -17.62 -30.84
N PRO A 56 0.05 -16.61 -31.14
CA PRO A 56 -1.37 -16.65 -30.79
C PRO A 56 -2.30 -17.09 -31.94
N SER A 57 -3.30 -17.91 -31.62
CA SER A 57 -4.51 -18.15 -32.42
C SER A 57 -5.76 -18.14 -31.54
N LYS A 58 -6.86 -17.55 -32.06
CA LYS A 58 -8.20 -17.26 -31.47
C LYS A 58 -8.28 -15.93 -30.71
N ARG A 59 -8.91 -14.92 -31.32
CA ARG A 59 -8.85 -13.49 -30.89
C ARG A 59 -10.00 -13.02 -30.00
N LEU A 60 -11.30 -13.15 -30.32
CA LEU A 60 -12.36 -12.40 -29.61
C LEU A 60 -12.63 -12.76 -28.12
N GLN A 61 -12.54 -14.03 -27.71
CA GLN A 61 -12.83 -14.40 -26.30
C GLN A 61 -11.63 -14.21 -25.36
N ARG A 62 -10.44 -13.98 -25.92
CA ARG A 62 -9.18 -13.74 -25.19
C ARG A 62 -9.03 -12.29 -24.72
N GLU A 63 -9.81 -11.35 -25.24
CA GLU A 63 -9.54 -9.91 -25.16
C GLU A 63 -9.90 -9.32 -23.79
N SER A 64 -11.07 -9.68 -23.25
CA SER A 64 -11.46 -9.32 -21.88
C SER A 64 -10.67 -10.07 -20.81
N LEU A 65 -10.14 -11.24 -21.14
CA LEU A 65 -9.30 -12.02 -20.23
C LEU A 65 -7.90 -11.40 -20.10
N ASP A 66 -7.35 -10.85 -21.20
CA ASP A 66 -6.02 -10.22 -21.23
C ASP A 66 -5.94 -8.96 -20.34
N GLY A 67 -6.97 -8.10 -20.39
CA GLY A 67 -7.04 -6.90 -19.53
C GLY A 67 -7.20 -7.24 -18.04
N LEU A 68 -7.98 -8.28 -17.71
CA LEU A 68 -8.13 -8.78 -16.35
C LEU A 68 -6.84 -9.44 -15.84
N ASP A 69 -6.14 -10.18 -16.70
CA ASP A 69 -4.85 -10.78 -16.37
C ASP A 69 -3.78 -9.70 -16.14
N SER A 70 -3.77 -8.62 -16.94
CA SER A 70 -2.86 -7.48 -16.73
C SER A 70 -3.17 -6.76 -15.41
N CYS A 71 -4.44 -6.52 -15.12
CA CYS A 71 -4.90 -5.99 -13.82
C CYS A 71 -4.41 -6.86 -12.65
N GLN A 72 -4.62 -8.17 -12.74
CA GLN A 72 -4.17 -9.12 -11.72
C GLN A 72 -2.65 -9.04 -11.51
N ARG A 73 -1.86 -8.99 -12.59
CA ARG A 73 -0.40 -8.82 -12.52
C ARG A 73 0.02 -7.53 -11.82
N LEU A 74 -0.68 -6.41 -12.06
CA LEU A 74 -0.41 -5.14 -11.40
C LEU A 74 -0.63 -5.22 -9.89
N ILE A 75 -1.73 -5.82 -9.45
CA ILE A 75 -2.07 -6.00 -8.04
C ILE A 75 -1.05 -6.94 -7.37
N GLU A 76 -0.74 -8.08 -8.01
CA GLU A 76 0.25 -9.04 -7.49
C GLU A 76 1.64 -8.39 -7.35
N ARG A 77 2.03 -7.52 -8.29
CA ARG A 77 3.29 -6.77 -8.20
C ARG A 77 3.30 -5.79 -7.04
N ALA A 78 2.23 -5.01 -6.88
CA ALA A 78 2.08 -4.09 -5.76
C ALA A 78 2.17 -4.85 -4.42
N TYR A 79 1.48 -5.97 -4.31
CA TYR A 79 1.51 -6.83 -3.14
C TYR A 79 2.89 -7.47 -2.90
N ARG A 80 3.58 -7.93 -3.95
CA ARG A 80 4.93 -8.48 -3.86
C ARG A 80 5.94 -7.43 -3.37
N ASN A 81 5.82 -6.19 -3.84
CA ASN A 81 6.64 -5.09 -3.38
C ASN A 81 6.42 -4.82 -1.88
N PHE A 82 5.15 -4.74 -1.46
CA PHE A 82 4.77 -4.67 -0.05
C PHE A 82 5.42 -5.82 0.76
N ARG A 83 5.27 -7.07 0.31
CA ARG A 83 5.80 -8.24 1.00
C ARG A 83 7.32 -8.24 1.11
N ARG A 84 8.05 -7.95 0.02
CA ARG A 84 9.52 -7.83 0.03
C ARG A 84 10.01 -6.80 1.05
N MET A 85 9.33 -5.65 1.09
CA MET A 85 9.65 -4.57 2.02
C MET A 85 9.31 -4.92 3.46
N SER A 86 8.21 -5.67 3.67
CA SER A 86 7.80 -6.19 4.98
C SER A 86 8.74 -7.28 5.49
N ASP A 87 9.27 -8.17 4.64
CA ASP A 87 10.13 -9.28 5.06
C ASP A 87 11.51 -8.79 5.55
N THR A 88 11.98 -7.62 5.08
CA THR A 88 13.23 -6.99 5.54
C THR A 88 13.14 -6.46 7.00
N THR A 89 11.96 -6.54 7.61
CA THR A 89 11.66 -5.94 8.92
C THR A 89 12.26 -6.70 10.09
N THR A 90 12.23 -8.03 10.05
CA THR A 90 12.72 -8.87 11.16
C THR A 90 14.20 -8.64 11.44
N SER A 91 15.02 -8.48 10.40
CA SER A 91 16.45 -8.20 10.54
C SER A 91 16.74 -6.87 11.23
N ARG A 92 15.91 -5.83 11.00
CA ARG A 92 16.08 -4.54 11.69
C ARG A 92 15.78 -4.63 13.18
N LEU A 93 14.71 -5.33 13.54
CA LEU A 93 14.35 -5.53 14.95
C LEU A 93 15.44 -6.34 15.68
N ILE A 94 16.01 -7.36 15.04
CA ILE A 94 17.16 -8.10 15.56
C ILE A 94 18.36 -7.16 15.76
N ASN A 95 18.68 -6.30 14.79
CA ASN A 95 19.78 -5.34 14.93
C ASN A 95 19.56 -4.38 16.10
N VAL A 96 18.35 -3.88 16.32
CA VAL A 96 18.03 -3.04 17.48
C VAL A 96 18.24 -3.79 18.79
N ILE A 97 17.83 -5.07 18.85
CA ILE A 97 18.09 -5.91 20.03
C ILE A 97 19.60 -6.02 20.28
N VAL A 98 20.37 -6.40 19.28
CA VAL A 98 21.84 -6.58 19.39
C VAL A 98 22.53 -5.29 19.77
N ASP A 99 22.24 -4.18 19.08
CA ASP A 99 22.79 -2.86 19.38
C ASP A 99 22.50 -2.46 20.83
N SER A 100 21.24 -2.65 21.25
CA SER A 100 20.81 -2.31 22.61
C SER A 100 21.47 -3.14 23.71
N MET A 101 22.02 -4.33 23.39
CA MET A 101 22.78 -5.15 24.34
C MET A 101 24.12 -4.51 24.70
N PHE A 102 24.71 -3.73 23.79
CA PHE A 102 26.00 -3.07 23.96
C PHE A 102 25.88 -1.58 24.30
N ASP A 103 24.65 -1.05 24.43
CA ASP A 103 24.42 0.29 24.95
C ASP A 103 25.05 0.47 26.33
N TYR A 104 25.97 1.42 26.42
CA TYR A 104 26.50 1.87 27.69
C TYR A 104 25.50 2.81 28.37
N VAL A 105 25.06 2.44 29.58
CA VAL A 105 24.13 3.26 30.36
C VAL A 105 24.93 4.13 31.33
N GLU A 106 25.07 5.41 31.00
CA GLU A 106 25.62 6.41 31.90
C GLU A 106 24.62 6.68 33.04
N LEU A 107 25.09 6.57 34.27
CA LEU A 107 24.32 6.92 35.46
C LEU A 107 24.69 8.34 35.87
N ASP A 108 23.77 9.27 35.66
CA ASP A 108 23.89 10.61 36.21
C ASP A 108 23.25 10.66 37.60
N SER A 109 24.02 11.15 38.58
CA SER A 109 23.60 11.30 39.97
C SER A 109 22.42 12.26 40.16
N THR A 110 22.14 13.11 39.18
CA THR A 110 21.01 14.05 39.17
C THR A 110 19.75 13.52 38.49
N ASP A 111 19.80 12.37 37.81
CA ASP A 111 18.71 11.85 36.97
C ASP A 111 17.85 10.83 37.73
N TRP A 112 17.34 11.26 38.90
CA TRP A 112 16.50 10.45 39.78
C TRP A 112 15.01 10.70 39.53
N PRO A 113 14.28 9.74 38.94
CA PRO A 113 12.86 9.90 38.69
C PRO A 113 12.07 9.82 40.00
N SER A 114 11.08 10.69 40.12
CA SER A 114 10.05 10.60 41.13
C SER A 114 9.30 9.27 41.04
N THR A 115 8.67 8.84 42.15
CA THR A 115 7.82 7.65 42.17
C THR A 115 6.72 7.71 41.10
N ALA A 116 6.18 8.90 40.82
CA ALA A 116 5.18 9.11 39.78
C ALA A 116 5.74 8.87 38.36
N GLU A 117 6.97 9.29 38.08
CA GLU A 117 7.62 9.08 36.78
C GLU A 117 7.96 7.60 36.57
N LYS A 118 8.47 6.91 37.59
CA LYS A 118 8.69 5.46 37.55
C LYS A 118 7.40 4.71 37.22
N SER A 119 6.33 5.01 37.96
CA SER A 119 5.01 4.42 37.72
C SER A 119 4.51 4.68 36.30
N ARG A 120 4.67 5.90 35.78
CA ARG A 120 4.26 6.24 34.41
C ARG A 120 5.03 5.44 33.37
N GLU A 121 6.35 5.30 33.50
CA GLU A 121 7.16 4.52 32.56
C GLU A 121 6.78 3.03 32.60
N PHE A 122 6.58 2.47 33.78
CA PHE A 122 6.12 1.08 33.90
C PHE A 122 4.73 0.86 33.29
N GLN A 123 3.80 1.79 33.48
CA GLN A 123 2.46 1.69 32.87
C GLN A 123 2.52 1.67 31.34
N LYS A 124 3.34 2.54 30.72
CA LYS A 124 3.52 2.54 29.26
C LYS A 124 3.97 1.19 28.70
N ILE A 125 4.86 0.50 29.43
CA ILE A 125 5.37 -0.81 29.00
C ILE A 125 4.32 -1.90 29.25
N LEU A 126 3.61 -1.83 30.38
CA LEU A 126 2.52 -2.76 30.72
C LEU A 126 1.40 -2.74 29.69
N GLU A 127 0.99 -1.56 29.23
CA GLU A 127 -0.02 -1.38 28.17
C GLU A 127 0.34 -2.11 26.87
N ARG A 128 1.64 -2.28 26.60
CA ARG A 128 2.18 -2.90 25.38
C ARG A 128 2.71 -4.33 25.59
N ARG A 129 2.40 -4.95 26.73
CA ARG A 129 2.85 -6.31 27.05
C ARG A 129 2.47 -7.34 25.98
N THR A 130 1.23 -7.32 25.51
CA THR A 130 0.72 -8.28 24.53
C THR A 130 1.46 -8.21 23.19
N GLU A 131 1.89 -7.00 22.80
CA GLU A 131 2.69 -6.77 21.61
C GLU A 131 4.10 -7.38 21.75
N ILE A 132 4.73 -7.22 22.93
CA ILE A 132 6.03 -7.80 23.26
C ILE A 132 5.96 -9.33 23.26
N GLU A 133 4.90 -9.91 23.84
CA GLU A 133 4.69 -11.36 23.87
C GLU A 133 4.50 -11.94 22.47
N ARG A 134 3.73 -11.25 21.61
CA ARG A 134 3.55 -11.63 20.22
C ARG A 134 4.87 -11.59 19.45
N PHE A 135 5.61 -10.49 19.59
CA PHE A 135 6.91 -10.33 18.94
C PHE A 135 7.93 -11.41 19.36
N ALA A 136 8.00 -11.73 20.66
CA ALA A 136 8.86 -12.80 21.15
C ALA A 136 8.49 -14.15 20.53
N THR A 137 7.19 -14.41 20.34
CA THR A 137 6.70 -15.64 19.70
C THR A 137 7.06 -15.67 18.22
N ASP A 138 6.90 -14.56 17.50
CA ASP A 138 7.20 -14.44 16.07
C ASP A 138 8.69 -14.63 15.75
N LEU A 139 9.58 -14.28 16.69
CA LEU A 139 11.02 -14.56 16.60
C LEU A 139 11.41 -16.01 16.93
N GLY A 140 10.44 -16.89 17.24
CA GLY A 140 10.69 -18.26 17.65
C GLY A 140 11.01 -18.42 19.13
N GLY A 141 10.54 -17.50 19.97
CA GLY A 141 10.69 -17.55 21.42
C GLY A 141 10.18 -18.86 22.01
N SER A 142 11.01 -19.49 22.84
CA SER A 142 10.64 -20.73 23.52
C SER A 142 9.69 -20.47 24.69
N ARG A 143 9.11 -21.54 25.24
CA ARG A 143 8.33 -21.47 26.50
C ARG A 143 9.08 -20.77 27.64
N LEU A 144 10.41 -20.85 27.66
CA LEU A 144 11.26 -20.16 28.64
C LEU A 144 11.21 -18.64 28.47
N ALA A 145 11.18 -18.15 27.22
CA ALA A 145 11.07 -16.72 26.94
C ALA A 145 9.74 -16.15 27.47
N SER A 146 8.62 -16.83 27.22
CA SER A 146 7.31 -16.44 27.76
C SER A 146 7.30 -16.41 29.29
N GLN A 147 7.96 -17.38 29.95
CA GLN A 147 8.09 -17.38 31.41
C GLN A 147 8.91 -16.21 31.92
N GLN A 148 10.01 -15.86 31.24
CA GLN A 148 10.83 -14.69 31.61
C GLN A 148 10.07 -13.38 31.44
N ILE A 149 9.32 -13.23 30.34
CA ILE A 149 8.45 -12.07 30.10
C ILE A 149 7.41 -11.96 31.21
N ASN A 150 6.72 -13.06 31.54
CA ASN A 150 5.73 -13.07 32.61
C ASN A 150 6.33 -12.68 33.96
N ASN A 151 7.51 -13.23 34.31
CA ASN A 151 8.20 -12.92 35.55
C ASN A 151 8.63 -11.45 35.63
N PHE A 152 9.17 -10.91 34.53
CA PHE A 152 9.54 -9.50 34.42
C PHE A 152 8.34 -8.59 34.69
N PHE A 153 7.23 -8.82 33.99
CA PHE A 153 6.02 -8.02 34.16
C PHE A 153 5.37 -8.21 35.54
N SER A 154 5.38 -9.41 36.11
CA SER A 154 4.85 -9.63 37.46
C SER A 154 5.65 -8.87 38.51
N LYS A 155 6.99 -8.86 38.40
CA LYS A 155 7.86 -8.12 39.32
C LYS A 155 7.66 -6.61 39.20
N ILE A 156 7.57 -6.11 37.97
CA ILE A 156 7.30 -4.68 37.73
C ILE A 156 5.94 -4.28 38.31
N SER A 157 4.90 -5.11 38.14
CA SER A 157 3.58 -4.80 38.71
C SER A 157 3.52 -4.90 40.24
N GLY A 158 4.33 -5.80 40.84
CA GLY A 158 4.38 -6.02 42.28
C GLY A 158 5.22 -4.99 43.03
N GLY A 159 6.34 -4.54 42.43
CA GLY A 159 7.22 -3.52 42.97
C GLY A 159 6.61 -2.11 43.03
N LEU A 160 5.49 -1.89 42.34
CA LEU A 160 4.69 -0.65 42.46
C LEU A 160 3.86 -0.57 43.75
N ASN A 161 3.70 -1.68 44.47
CA ASN A 161 2.78 -1.82 45.60
C ASN A 161 3.47 -2.22 46.93
N THR A 162 4.80 -2.31 46.97
CA THR A 162 5.55 -2.76 48.15
C THR A 162 6.38 -1.62 48.72
N GLU A 163 6.25 -1.35 50.03
CA GLU A 163 7.15 -0.46 50.75
C GLU A 163 8.49 -1.21 50.94
N THR A 164 9.49 -0.84 50.16
CA THR A 164 10.84 -1.41 50.26
C THR A 164 11.81 -0.36 50.79
N GLU A 165 12.94 -0.79 51.34
CA GLU A 165 13.97 0.16 51.78
C GLU A 165 14.46 1.01 50.60
N ALA A 166 14.58 2.32 50.80
CA ALA A 166 14.87 3.29 49.73
C ALA A 166 16.13 2.95 48.90
N ASN A 167 17.14 2.34 49.51
CA ASN A 167 18.35 1.89 48.81
C ASN A 167 18.13 0.64 47.94
N GLN A 168 17.24 -0.27 48.35
CA GLN A 168 16.91 -1.47 47.59
C GLN A 168 16.08 -1.14 46.35
N GLU A 169 15.09 -0.26 46.49
CA GLU A 169 14.30 0.26 45.37
C GLU A 169 15.15 1.04 44.36
N LEU A 170 16.16 1.76 44.85
CA LEU A 170 17.14 2.47 44.04
C LEU A 170 18.00 1.53 43.20
N ILE A 171 18.57 0.50 43.80
CA ILE A 171 19.40 -0.48 43.08
C ILE A 171 18.55 -1.26 42.07
N GLU A 172 17.33 -1.66 42.45
CA GLU A 172 16.41 -2.38 41.57
C GLU A 172 15.97 -1.50 40.39
N TRP A 173 15.67 -0.21 40.63
CA TRP A 173 15.37 0.72 39.56
C TRP A 173 16.56 0.92 38.61
N LEU A 174 17.78 1.09 39.12
CA LEU A 174 18.98 1.28 38.29
C LEU A 174 19.27 0.07 37.39
N LEU A 175 19.14 -1.16 37.93
CA LEU A 175 19.32 -2.39 37.17
C LEU A 175 18.25 -2.58 36.09
N ASN A 176 17.02 -2.14 36.38
CA ASN A 176 15.91 -2.24 35.45
C ASN A 176 15.85 -1.07 34.45
N LYS A 177 16.42 0.11 34.77
CA LYS A 177 16.44 1.31 33.88
C LYS A 177 17.04 0.96 32.52
N ALA A 178 18.15 0.21 32.52
CA ALA A 178 18.78 -0.27 31.30
C ALA A 178 17.86 -1.18 30.48
N GLN A 179 17.15 -2.12 31.14
CA GLN A 179 16.21 -3.03 30.45
C GLN A 179 15.00 -2.27 29.90
N ILE A 180 14.47 -1.32 30.66
CA ILE A 180 13.37 -0.44 30.27
C ILE A 180 13.74 0.37 29.03
N GLN A 181 14.93 0.97 29.01
CA GLN A 181 15.42 1.73 27.86
C GLN A 181 15.53 0.85 26.61
N ARG A 182 16.01 -0.39 26.73
CA ARG A 182 16.07 -1.37 25.63
C ARG A 182 14.67 -1.69 25.11
N ILE A 183 13.71 -1.92 26.00
CA ILE A 183 12.31 -2.17 25.63
C ILE A 183 11.75 -0.97 24.88
N HIS A 184 11.98 0.26 25.33
CA HIS A 184 11.53 1.45 24.62
C HIS A 184 12.15 1.58 23.22
N LYS A 185 13.45 1.33 23.06
CA LYS A 185 14.10 1.34 21.74
C LYS A 185 13.46 0.31 20.80
N LEU A 186 13.21 -0.90 21.31
CA LEU A 186 12.54 -1.96 20.56
C LEU A 186 11.11 -1.56 20.15
N LEU A 187 10.30 -1.10 21.10
CA LEU A 187 8.92 -0.67 20.86
C LEU A 187 8.84 0.50 19.87
N ALA A 188 9.75 1.47 19.98
CA ALA A 188 9.84 2.58 19.04
C ALA A 188 10.18 2.12 17.62
N GLU A 189 11.06 1.12 17.47
CA GLU A 189 11.35 0.54 16.17
C GLU A 189 10.15 -0.26 15.65
N MET A 190 9.47 -1.05 16.49
CA MET A 190 8.24 -1.76 16.12
C MET A 190 7.18 -0.78 15.61
N ASP A 191 6.96 0.35 16.28
CA ASP A 191 6.01 1.38 15.84
C ASP A 191 6.39 1.96 14.48
N ARG A 192 7.68 2.25 14.26
CA ARG A 192 8.17 2.74 12.97
C ARG A 192 7.94 1.71 11.86
N GLN A 193 8.17 0.43 12.15
CA GLN A 193 7.96 -0.64 11.18
C GLN A 193 6.48 -0.86 10.90
N ASN A 194 5.62 -0.89 11.92
CA ASN A 194 4.17 -1.00 11.74
C ASN A 194 3.62 0.13 10.86
N LYS A 195 3.97 1.39 11.16
CA LYS A 195 3.59 2.55 10.33
C LYS A 195 4.11 2.44 8.89
N ARG A 196 5.32 1.91 8.70
CA ARG A 196 5.89 1.71 7.36
C ARG A 196 5.12 0.64 6.59
N THR A 197 4.81 -0.49 7.23
CA THR A 197 4.02 -1.59 6.67
C THR A 197 2.63 -1.12 6.29
N GLU A 198 1.96 -0.36 7.16
CA GLU A 198 0.66 0.26 6.88
C GLU A 198 0.72 1.16 5.64
N ARG A 199 1.71 2.07 5.56
CA ARG A 199 1.88 2.95 4.38
C ARG A 199 2.12 2.19 3.08
N LEU A 200 2.86 1.08 3.14
CA LEU A 200 3.14 0.26 1.96
C LEU A 200 1.92 -0.55 1.52
N TYR A 201 1.05 -0.95 2.46
CA TYR A 201 -0.18 -1.69 2.18
C TYR A 201 -1.35 -0.77 1.80
N ALA A 202 -1.34 0.48 2.26
CA ALA A 202 -2.42 1.45 2.06
C ALA A 202 -2.92 1.55 0.61
N PRO A 203 -2.07 1.60 -0.44
CA PRO A 203 -2.57 1.64 -1.82
C PRO A 203 -3.43 0.45 -2.23
N ILE A 204 -3.13 -0.75 -1.70
CA ILE A 204 -3.90 -1.97 -1.97
C ILE A 204 -5.22 -1.92 -1.21
N GLN A 205 -5.16 -1.52 0.06
CA GLN A 205 -6.35 -1.38 0.90
C GLN A 205 -7.33 -0.35 0.32
N GLU A 206 -6.87 0.85 -0.02
CA GLU A 206 -7.66 1.92 -0.62
C GLU A 206 -8.29 1.47 -1.95
N PHE A 207 -7.52 0.77 -2.80
CA PHE A 207 -8.03 0.20 -4.04
C PHE A 207 -9.20 -0.77 -3.78
N VAL A 208 -9.05 -1.67 -2.82
CA VAL A 208 -10.11 -2.63 -2.43
C VAL A 208 -11.32 -1.91 -1.86
N GLU A 209 -11.13 -0.89 -1.02
CA GLU A 209 -12.20 -0.08 -0.45
C GLU A 209 -12.98 0.67 -1.53
N ILE A 210 -12.29 1.29 -2.49
CA ILE A 210 -12.92 1.97 -3.64
C ILE A 210 -13.72 0.97 -4.47
N LEU A 211 -13.12 -0.18 -4.82
CA LEU A 211 -13.79 -1.20 -5.61
C LEU A 211 -15.07 -1.71 -4.92
N ASN A 212 -15.01 -1.89 -3.59
CA ASN A 212 -16.17 -2.28 -2.78
C ASN A 212 -17.27 -1.20 -2.72
N LYS A 213 -16.93 0.10 -2.82
CA LYS A 213 -17.94 1.18 -2.92
C LYS A 213 -18.79 1.03 -4.19
N PHE A 214 -18.16 0.73 -5.32
CA PHE A 214 -18.87 0.52 -6.59
C PHE A 214 -19.74 -0.75 -6.56
N PHE A 215 -19.25 -1.83 -5.95
CA PHE A 215 -19.94 -3.12 -5.91
C PHE A 215 -21.08 -3.24 -4.89
N ARG A 216 -21.33 -2.19 -4.11
CA ARG A 216 -22.37 -2.17 -3.06
C ARG A 216 -23.74 -2.59 -3.57
N ASP A 217 -24.15 -2.09 -4.75
CA ASP A 217 -25.46 -2.36 -5.33
C ASP A 217 -25.54 -3.77 -5.96
N SER A 218 -24.41 -4.34 -6.39
CA SER A 218 -24.35 -5.67 -7.02
C SER A 218 -24.15 -6.81 -6.01
N LYS A 219 -24.10 -6.49 -4.71
CA LYS A 219 -23.86 -7.41 -3.57
C LYS A 219 -22.56 -8.20 -3.72
N LYS A 220 -21.58 -7.63 -4.42
CA LYS A 220 -20.24 -8.20 -4.57
C LYS A 220 -19.27 -7.55 -3.58
N THR A 221 -18.27 -8.31 -3.16
CA THR A 221 -17.17 -7.82 -2.34
C THR A 221 -15.85 -8.31 -2.89
N ALA A 222 -14.87 -7.41 -2.94
CA ALA A 222 -13.51 -7.65 -3.35
C ALA A 222 -12.59 -7.77 -2.14
N SER A 223 -11.60 -8.66 -2.24
CA SER A 223 -10.50 -8.78 -1.29
C SER A 223 -9.23 -9.23 -1.99
N VAL A 224 -8.08 -8.94 -1.39
CA VAL A 224 -6.77 -9.41 -1.86
C VAL A 224 -6.25 -10.44 -0.86
N ASP A 225 -5.85 -11.62 -1.34
CA ASP A 225 -5.31 -12.68 -0.48
C ASP A 225 -3.83 -12.47 -0.12
N SER A 226 -3.29 -13.38 0.70
CA SER A 226 -1.89 -13.33 1.15
C SER A 226 -0.85 -13.54 0.05
N LEU A 227 -1.29 -13.87 -1.17
CA LEU A 227 -0.46 -14.01 -2.37
C LEU A 227 -0.66 -12.83 -3.33
N GLY A 228 -1.47 -11.83 -2.96
CA GLY A 228 -1.74 -10.66 -3.78
C GLY A 228 -2.81 -10.89 -4.84
N ARG A 229 -3.62 -11.96 -4.74
CA ARG A 229 -4.65 -12.25 -5.74
C ARG A 229 -5.98 -11.62 -5.39
N LEU A 230 -6.59 -10.97 -6.39
CA LEU A 230 -7.91 -10.39 -6.25
C LEU A 230 -8.99 -11.48 -6.28
N ASN A 231 -9.78 -11.54 -5.23
CA ASN A 231 -10.92 -12.44 -5.10
C ASN A 231 -12.20 -11.61 -5.02
N ILE A 232 -13.22 -12.03 -5.76
CA ILE A 232 -14.56 -11.43 -5.72
C ILE A 232 -15.53 -12.47 -5.17
N THR A 233 -16.36 -12.08 -4.21
CA THR A 233 -17.45 -12.90 -3.69
C THR A 233 -18.79 -12.20 -3.93
N GLN A 234 -19.85 -12.97 -4.17
CA GLN A 234 -21.22 -12.48 -4.27
C GLN A 234 -22.10 -13.28 -3.31
N GLY A 235 -22.74 -12.60 -2.36
CA GLY A 235 -23.55 -13.29 -1.33
C GLY A 235 -22.78 -14.34 -0.52
N GLY A 236 -21.46 -14.17 -0.35
CA GLY A 236 -20.58 -15.10 0.37
C GLY A 236 -19.97 -16.22 -0.46
N SER A 237 -20.35 -16.37 -1.73
CA SER A 237 -19.75 -17.36 -2.64
C SER A 237 -18.70 -16.73 -3.57
N PRO A 238 -17.51 -17.33 -3.75
CA PRO A 238 -16.53 -16.86 -4.72
C PRO A 238 -17.05 -16.91 -6.15
N ILE A 239 -16.75 -15.88 -6.94
CA ILE A 239 -17.05 -15.83 -8.37
C ILE A 239 -15.77 -15.60 -9.18
N GLN A 240 -15.75 -16.08 -10.42
CA GLN A 240 -14.62 -15.85 -11.32
C GLN A 240 -14.67 -14.42 -11.88
N LEU A 241 -13.51 -13.76 -12.04
CA LEU A 241 -13.44 -12.43 -12.68
C LEU A 241 -14.06 -12.42 -14.10
N SER A 242 -13.94 -13.53 -14.83
CA SER A 242 -14.56 -13.74 -16.14
C SER A 242 -16.10 -13.70 -16.12
N SER A 243 -16.73 -13.96 -14.97
CA SER A 243 -18.19 -13.98 -14.80
C SER A 243 -18.78 -12.61 -14.44
N MET A 244 -17.94 -11.61 -14.16
CA MET A 244 -18.38 -10.24 -13.88
C MET A 244 -19.00 -9.59 -15.13
N SER A 245 -19.87 -8.61 -14.91
CA SER A 245 -20.43 -7.81 -16.01
C SER A 245 -19.32 -7.04 -16.75
N SER A 246 -19.55 -6.67 -18.00
CA SER A 246 -18.58 -5.90 -18.79
C SER A 246 -18.20 -4.59 -18.11
N GLY A 247 -19.18 -3.85 -17.56
CA GLY A 247 -18.93 -2.63 -16.79
C GLY A 247 -18.08 -2.84 -15.55
N GLU A 248 -18.35 -3.90 -14.77
CA GLU A 248 -17.56 -4.23 -13.58
C GLU A 248 -16.10 -4.57 -13.94
N LYS A 249 -15.89 -5.30 -15.04
CA LYS A 249 -14.54 -5.62 -15.54
C LYS A 249 -13.80 -4.35 -15.98
N GLN A 250 -14.48 -3.48 -16.72
CA GLN A 250 -13.88 -2.23 -17.20
C GLN A 250 -13.51 -1.30 -16.05
N LEU A 251 -14.39 -1.17 -15.06
CA LEU A 251 -14.12 -0.43 -13.83
C LEU A 251 -12.88 -0.97 -13.10
N LEU A 252 -12.81 -2.30 -12.92
CA LEU A 252 -11.69 -2.95 -12.27
C LEU A 252 -10.36 -2.63 -13.00
N ILE A 253 -10.36 -2.76 -14.33
CA ILE A 253 -9.19 -2.48 -15.16
C ILE A 253 -8.76 -1.01 -15.02
N LEU A 254 -9.71 -0.06 -15.09
CA LEU A 254 -9.44 1.37 -14.95
C LEU A 254 -8.83 1.71 -13.58
N LEU A 255 -9.44 1.23 -12.49
CA LEU A 255 -8.96 1.50 -11.14
C LEU A 255 -7.57 0.89 -10.90
N ALA A 256 -7.34 -0.34 -11.37
CA ALA A 256 -6.05 -1.01 -11.18
C ALA A 256 -4.93 -0.34 -11.98
N HIS A 257 -5.19 0.07 -13.22
CA HIS A 257 -4.20 0.80 -14.01
C HIS A 257 -3.96 2.21 -13.45
N GLY A 258 -5.02 2.94 -13.09
CA GLY A 258 -4.89 4.26 -12.47
C GLY A 258 -4.07 4.24 -11.18
N ARG A 259 -4.22 3.19 -10.35
CA ARG A 259 -3.53 3.07 -9.06
C ARG A 259 -2.13 2.44 -9.15
N PHE A 260 -1.95 1.40 -9.97
CA PHE A 260 -0.75 0.54 -9.93
C PHE A 260 0.09 0.53 -11.20
N ALA A 261 -0.38 1.14 -12.30
CA ALA A 261 0.49 1.34 -13.45
C ALA A 261 1.59 2.33 -13.06
N ARG A 262 2.84 1.90 -13.19
CA ARG A 262 4.01 2.67 -12.74
C ARG A 262 4.28 3.77 -13.76
N ASN A 263 3.92 4.98 -13.40
CA ASN A 263 4.27 6.22 -14.09
C ASN A 263 4.25 7.35 -13.02
N GLN A 264 5.04 7.24 -11.95
CA GLN A 264 5.15 8.34 -10.97
C GLN A 264 5.56 9.62 -11.70
N HIS A 265 4.78 10.69 -11.56
CA HIS A 265 4.92 11.92 -12.35
C HIS A 265 4.68 11.75 -13.86
N GLY A 266 3.90 10.74 -14.26
CA GLY A 266 3.56 10.47 -15.65
C GLY A 266 2.15 10.95 -16.02
N VAL A 267 1.85 10.89 -17.31
CA VAL A 267 0.53 11.23 -17.86
C VAL A 267 -0.25 9.96 -18.14
N VAL A 268 -1.50 9.90 -17.69
CA VAL A 268 -2.45 8.81 -17.97
C VAL A 268 -3.61 9.39 -18.78
N ILE A 269 -3.80 8.85 -19.99
CA ILE A 269 -4.85 9.27 -20.90
C ILE A 269 -5.88 8.15 -20.97
N VAL A 270 -7.14 8.47 -20.69
CA VAL A 270 -8.24 7.50 -20.70
C VAL A 270 -9.31 7.96 -21.67
N ASP A 271 -9.60 7.11 -22.65
CA ASP A 271 -10.62 7.38 -23.66
C ASP A 271 -11.96 6.76 -23.24
N GLU A 272 -13.03 7.53 -23.29
CA GLU A 272 -14.40 7.09 -23.00
C GLU A 272 -14.53 6.29 -21.68
N PRO A 273 -14.02 6.83 -20.54
CA PRO A 273 -14.02 6.15 -19.24
C PRO A 273 -15.41 5.69 -18.78
N GLU A 274 -16.49 6.31 -19.26
CA GLU A 274 -17.89 6.03 -18.96
C GLU A 274 -18.47 4.77 -19.63
N VAL A 275 -17.80 4.25 -20.66
CA VAL A 275 -18.35 3.17 -21.48
C VAL A 275 -18.71 1.97 -20.60
N SER A 276 -19.91 1.43 -20.81
CA SER A 276 -20.47 0.29 -20.05
C SER A 276 -20.70 0.51 -18.55
N LEU A 277 -20.51 1.73 -18.03
CA LEU A 277 -20.77 2.07 -16.62
C LEU A 277 -22.17 2.67 -16.43
N HIS A 278 -22.80 2.37 -15.30
CA HIS A 278 -24.06 3.00 -14.91
C HIS A 278 -23.84 4.44 -14.44
N LEU A 279 -24.83 5.32 -14.58
CA LEU A 279 -24.77 6.76 -14.25
C LEU A 279 -24.12 7.06 -12.90
N ARG A 280 -24.60 6.42 -11.83
CA ARG A 280 -24.02 6.54 -10.47
C ARG A 280 -22.52 6.26 -10.41
N TRP A 281 -22.02 5.32 -11.22
CA TRP A 281 -20.60 4.99 -11.25
C TRP A 281 -19.80 6.06 -12.01
N GLN A 282 -20.38 6.65 -13.07
CA GLN A 282 -19.75 7.74 -13.82
C GLN A 282 -19.52 8.96 -12.93
N GLU A 283 -20.49 9.32 -12.09
CA GLU A 283 -20.39 10.46 -11.15
C GLU A 283 -19.21 10.32 -10.16
N MET A 284 -18.93 9.11 -9.70
CA MET A 284 -17.88 8.82 -8.71
C MET A 284 -16.54 8.42 -9.33
N LEU A 285 -16.49 8.22 -10.66
CA LEU A 285 -15.38 7.56 -11.34
C LEU A 285 -14.07 8.35 -11.22
N ILE A 286 -14.12 9.65 -11.53
CA ILE A 286 -12.91 10.49 -11.60
C ILE A 286 -12.25 10.64 -10.24
N ASP A 287 -13.04 10.86 -9.19
CA ASP A 287 -12.53 10.96 -7.81
C ASP A 287 -11.95 9.63 -7.32
N SER A 288 -12.39 8.52 -7.90
CA SER A 288 -11.92 7.17 -7.56
C SER A 288 -10.63 6.77 -8.30
N ILE A 289 -10.44 7.25 -9.53
CA ILE A 289 -9.24 6.96 -10.35
C ILE A 289 -8.09 7.91 -10.02
N SER A 290 -8.40 9.18 -9.74
CA SER A 290 -7.43 10.24 -9.48
C SER A 290 -7.61 10.78 -8.06
N PRO A 291 -7.20 10.03 -7.02
CA PRO A 291 -7.18 10.58 -5.66
C PRO A 291 -6.26 11.81 -5.61
N GLU A 292 -6.57 12.77 -4.76
CA GLU A 292 -5.87 14.07 -4.66
C GLU A 292 -4.35 13.93 -4.45
N ASP A 293 -3.91 12.83 -3.83
CA ASP A 293 -2.50 12.51 -3.57
C ASP A 293 -1.79 11.82 -4.76
N SER A 294 -2.44 11.69 -5.91
CA SER A 294 -1.82 11.09 -7.09
C SER A 294 -0.80 12.04 -7.71
N GLU A 295 0.43 11.56 -7.89
CA GLU A 295 1.50 12.28 -8.58
C GLU A 295 1.33 12.25 -10.12
N ASN A 296 0.28 11.60 -10.62
CA ASN A 296 0.05 11.41 -12.05
C ASN A 296 -0.96 12.43 -12.59
N GLN A 297 -0.70 12.94 -13.79
CA GLN A 297 -1.67 13.77 -14.50
C GLN A 297 -2.65 12.87 -15.27
N PHE A 298 -3.94 12.99 -14.99
CA PHE A 298 -4.98 12.27 -15.74
C PHE A 298 -5.64 13.18 -16.79
N ILE A 299 -5.80 12.65 -18.00
CA ILE A 299 -6.52 13.29 -19.11
C ILE A 299 -7.62 12.33 -19.55
N PHE A 300 -8.87 12.79 -19.51
CA PHE A 300 -10.03 12.00 -19.89
C PHE A 300 -10.66 12.58 -21.15
N ALA A 301 -10.87 11.75 -22.17
CA ALA A 301 -11.74 12.08 -23.30
C ALA A 301 -13.12 11.46 -23.02
N THR A 302 -14.16 12.28 -22.93
CA THR A 302 -15.49 11.83 -22.47
C THR A 302 -16.59 12.62 -23.18
N HIS A 303 -17.70 11.95 -23.46
CA HIS A 303 -18.95 12.58 -23.89
C HIS A 303 -19.99 12.66 -22.76
N SER A 304 -19.74 12.01 -21.61
CA SER A 304 -20.63 11.98 -20.45
C SER A 304 -20.67 13.33 -19.69
N PRO A 305 -21.85 13.98 -19.61
CA PRO A 305 -22.05 15.14 -18.75
C PRO A 305 -21.80 14.85 -17.26
N GLU A 306 -22.03 13.62 -16.80
CA GLU A 306 -21.88 13.17 -15.42
C GLU A 306 -20.40 13.15 -14.99
N ILE A 307 -19.50 12.80 -15.92
CA ILE A 307 -18.05 12.86 -15.70
C ILE A 307 -17.57 14.31 -15.62
N VAL A 308 -18.03 15.15 -16.55
CA VAL A 308 -17.71 16.59 -16.56
C VAL A 308 -18.22 17.23 -15.26
N GLY A 309 -19.48 16.99 -14.89
CA GLY A 309 -20.10 17.42 -13.65
C GLY A 309 -19.76 18.88 -13.30
N PHE A 310 -19.12 19.06 -12.13
CA PHE A 310 -18.67 20.35 -11.62
C PHE A 310 -17.26 20.76 -12.07
N ARG A 311 -16.54 19.90 -12.80
CA ARG A 311 -15.13 20.07 -13.16
C ARG A 311 -14.90 20.95 -14.39
N LYS A 312 -15.83 21.87 -14.69
CA LYS A 312 -15.81 22.70 -15.91
C LYS A 312 -14.50 23.49 -16.11
N ASN A 313 -13.86 23.91 -15.03
CA ASN A 313 -12.60 24.65 -15.07
C ASN A 313 -11.41 23.78 -15.53
N ASN A 314 -11.56 22.46 -15.50
CA ASN A 314 -10.56 21.48 -15.91
C ASN A 314 -10.93 20.80 -17.25
N CYS A 315 -11.87 21.38 -18.01
CA CYS A 315 -12.33 20.82 -19.28
C CYS A 315 -11.91 21.70 -20.45
N VAL A 316 -11.50 21.05 -21.55
CA VAL A 316 -11.28 21.67 -22.84
C VAL A 316 -12.26 21.06 -23.82
N GLN A 317 -13.10 21.89 -24.45
CA GLN A 317 -14.02 21.42 -25.48
C GLN A 317 -13.23 21.11 -26.75
N VAL A 318 -13.30 19.87 -27.20
CA VAL A 318 -12.72 19.42 -28.47
C VAL A 318 -13.86 19.26 -29.46
N GLY A 319 -13.78 19.95 -30.59
CA GLY A 319 -14.86 20.11 -31.58
C GLY A 319 -14.95 19.00 -32.62
#